data_AF-A0A3D3UZ45-F1
#
_entry.id   AF-A0A3D3UZ45-F1
#
_cell.length_a   1.000
_cell.length_b   1.000
_cell.length_c   1.000
_cell.angle_alpha   90.00
_cell.angle_beta   90.00
_cell.angle_gamma   90.00
#
_symmetry.space_group_name_H-M   'P 1'
#
loop_
_entity.id
_entity.type
_entity.pdbx_description
1 polymer ?
#
loop_
_entity_poly.entity_id
_entity_poly.type
_entity_poly.pdbx_seq_one_letter_code
_entity_poly.pdbx_strand_id
1 'polypeptide(L)'
;MRLVLIVALLVFLSSCVAVKESFDEENLRFVVLAYRYGYNLDEEELSQIAKNTSYDDEVLAYYEYFKTGNLPKGVETRAAEIYDQRILDILKESLPIDGTSTPAIVDAFDEHVPKSEWDPQIDRIDQNLLERVHTLLLNDWRIKGFFYSWCEKYSIAVKEEDLESYAQFLVRACEASSKVVLKKTSHVSSSFFTDEVDLSLVPTELVLAICYVESKFFPGAFRCEIRNETVEAVSAGLGQILADADSLTTQQDIGDGEKELYTFELLNVHYFENLFNVTDLTQVKAGVFFSRTLLALLMQKFR
;
A
#
# COMPACT_ATOMS: atom_id res chain seq x y z
N MET A 1 -35.94 -43.59 13.84
CA MET A 1 -36.07 -42.27 13.17
C MET A 1 -35.40 -41.09 13.88
N ARG A 2 -34.85 -41.21 15.11
CA ARG A 2 -34.13 -40.10 15.77
C ARG A 2 -32.62 -40.01 15.46
N LEU A 3 -31.98 -41.11 15.07
CA LEU A 3 -30.53 -41.11 14.80
C LEU A 3 -30.14 -40.54 13.41
N VAL A 4 -31.00 -40.69 12.39
CA VAL A 4 -30.71 -40.20 11.03
C VAL A 4 -30.76 -38.67 10.96
N LEU A 5 -31.56 -38.03 11.82
CA LEU A 5 -31.69 -36.57 11.87
C LEU A 5 -30.47 -35.88 12.48
N ILE A 6 -29.73 -36.54 13.39
CA ILE A 6 -28.55 -35.95 14.04
C ILE A 6 -27.34 -35.98 13.09
N VAL A 7 -27.21 -37.01 12.25
CA VAL A 7 -26.13 -37.09 11.26
C VAL A 7 -26.34 -36.08 10.13
N ALA A 8 -27.58 -35.87 9.68
CA ALA A 8 -27.88 -34.86 8.66
C ALA A 8 -27.60 -33.42 9.15
N LEU A 9 -27.89 -33.11 10.43
CA LEU A 9 -27.61 -31.79 11.00
C LEU A 9 -26.11 -31.53 11.22
N LEU A 10 -25.31 -32.57 11.50
CA LEU A 10 -23.86 -32.43 11.61
C LEU A 10 -23.17 -32.19 10.26
N VAL A 11 -23.69 -32.77 9.17
CA VAL A 11 -23.16 -32.54 7.81
C VAL A 11 -23.49 -31.12 7.30
N PHE A 12 -24.64 -30.56 7.68
CA PHE A 12 -25.02 -29.19 7.32
C PHE A 12 -24.33 -28.09 8.15
N LEU A 13 -23.77 -28.42 9.31
CA LEU A 13 -22.97 -27.47 10.10
C LEU A 13 -21.50 -27.40 9.65
N SER A 14 -21.04 -28.34 8.82
CA SER A 14 -19.69 -28.35 8.24
C SER A 14 -19.59 -27.72 6.84
N SER A 15 -20.70 -27.30 6.23
CA SER A 15 -20.72 -26.77 4.85
C SER A 15 -20.73 -25.25 4.72
N CYS A 16 -20.56 -24.51 5.83
CA CYS A 16 -20.18 -23.09 5.80
C CYS A 16 -18.73 -22.92 6.27
N VAL A 17 -17.81 -23.70 5.71
CA VAL A 17 -16.43 -23.23 5.60
C VAL A 17 -16.41 -22.40 4.34
N ALA A 18 -16.29 -21.08 4.48
CA ALA A 18 -15.91 -20.22 3.37
C ALA A 18 -14.63 -20.85 2.79
N VAL A 19 -14.72 -21.38 1.58
CA VAL A 19 -13.53 -21.74 0.81
C VAL A 19 -12.85 -20.40 0.56
N LYS A 20 -11.91 -20.05 1.43
CA LYS A 20 -10.90 -19.04 1.13
C LYS A 20 -10.15 -19.66 -0.04
N GLU A 21 -10.48 -19.25 -1.26
CA GLU A 21 -9.72 -19.61 -2.45
C GLU A 21 -8.26 -19.26 -2.13
N SER A 22 -7.44 -20.28 -1.90
CA SER A 22 -6.01 -20.08 -1.77
C SER A 22 -5.54 -19.63 -3.15
N PHE A 23 -5.22 -18.34 -3.27
CA PHE A 23 -4.57 -17.81 -4.46
C PHE A 23 -3.33 -18.65 -4.76
N ASP A 24 -3.18 -19.10 -6.00
CA ASP A 24 -1.99 -19.85 -6.39
C ASP A 24 -0.74 -18.98 -6.15
N GLU A 25 0.33 -19.59 -5.63
CA GLU A 25 1.56 -18.88 -5.29
C GLU A 25 2.18 -18.25 -6.54
N GLU A 26 2.06 -18.91 -7.69
CA GLU A 26 2.50 -18.40 -9.00
C GLU A 26 1.70 -17.15 -9.42
N ASN A 27 0.38 -17.18 -9.30
CA ASN A 27 -0.47 -16.02 -9.60
C ASN A 27 -0.15 -14.84 -8.66
N LEU A 28 0.15 -15.12 -7.39
CA LEU A 28 0.53 -14.08 -6.44
C LEU A 28 1.89 -13.44 -6.79
N ARG A 29 2.86 -14.22 -7.31
CA ARG A 29 4.12 -13.66 -7.83
C ARG A 29 3.86 -12.68 -8.97
N PHE A 30 2.98 -13.01 -9.92
CA PHE A 30 2.62 -12.09 -11.00
C PHE A 30 1.94 -10.82 -10.50
N VAL A 31 1.01 -10.93 -9.55
CA VAL A 31 0.39 -9.77 -8.89
C VAL A 31 1.44 -8.84 -8.30
N VAL A 32 2.40 -9.38 -7.55
CA VAL A 32 3.45 -8.60 -6.89
C VAL A 32 4.39 -7.95 -7.91
N LEU A 33 4.84 -8.70 -8.93
CA LEU A 33 5.70 -8.13 -9.97
C LEU A 33 4.98 -7.03 -10.76
N ALA A 34 3.72 -7.25 -11.14
CA ALA A 34 2.93 -6.26 -11.87
C ALA A 34 2.66 -4.99 -11.03
N TYR A 35 2.55 -5.13 -9.70
CA TYR A 35 2.46 -3.99 -8.79
C TYR A 35 3.66 -3.05 -8.94
N ARG A 36 4.88 -3.61 -9.00
CA ARG A 36 6.12 -2.84 -9.08
C ARG A 36 6.47 -2.37 -10.49
N TYR A 37 6.24 -3.21 -11.49
CA TYR A 37 6.78 -3.01 -12.85
C TYR A 37 5.75 -2.54 -13.86
N GLY A 38 4.45 -2.63 -13.55
CA GLY A 38 3.38 -2.11 -14.41
C GLY A 38 2.22 -3.09 -14.58
N TYR A 39 1.00 -2.58 -14.43
CA TYR A 39 -0.23 -3.37 -14.52
C TYR A 39 -0.55 -3.86 -15.94
N ASN A 40 0.07 -3.26 -16.96
CA ASN A 40 -0.13 -3.60 -18.37
C ASN A 40 0.64 -4.85 -18.81
N LEU A 41 1.65 -5.30 -18.05
CA LEU A 41 2.49 -6.44 -18.39
C LEU A 41 1.74 -7.77 -18.32
N ASP A 42 2.05 -8.68 -19.24
CA ASP A 42 1.52 -10.05 -19.26
C ASP A 42 2.40 -11.05 -18.47
N GLU A 43 1.93 -12.30 -18.33
CA GLU A 43 2.64 -13.34 -17.58
C GLU A 43 4.01 -13.71 -18.17
N GLU A 44 4.18 -13.61 -19.49
CA GLU A 44 5.45 -13.90 -20.15
C GLU A 44 6.48 -12.81 -19.81
N GLU A 45 6.09 -11.55 -19.93
CA GLU A 45 6.92 -10.39 -19.57
C GLU A 45 7.31 -10.43 -18.08
N LEU A 46 6.35 -10.69 -17.19
CA LEU A 46 6.59 -10.80 -15.75
C LEU A 46 7.52 -11.99 -15.43
N SER A 47 7.37 -13.12 -16.12
CA SER A 47 8.27 -14.27 -15.97
C SER A 47 9.72 -13.96 -16.39
N GLN A 48 9.92 -13.06 -17.35
CA GLN A 48 11.27 -12.61 -17.71
C GLN A 48 11.84 -11.64 -16.67
N ILE A 49 11.00 -10.76 -16.11
CA ILE A 49 11.40 -9.84 -15.03
C ILE A 49 11.81 -10.64 -13.79
N ALA A 50 11.03 -11.65 -13.41
CA ALA A 50 11.27 -12.53 -12.25
C ALA A 50 12.68 -13.17 -12.25
N LYS A 51 13.28 -13.38 -13.42
CA LYS A 51 14.64 -13.95 -13.54
C LYS A 51 15.75 -12.97 -13.12
N ASN A 52 15.44 -11.67 -13.12
CA ASN A 52 16.42 -10.60 -12.97
C ASN A 52 16.18 -9.75 -11.71
N THR A 53 15.17 -10.09 -10.90
CA THR A 53 14.81 -9.39 -9.68
C THR A 53 14.53 -10.39 -8.56
N SER A 54 14.64 -9.93 -7.32
CA SER A 54 14.21 -10.67 -6.12
C SER A 54 13.07 -9.95 -5.39
N TYR A 55 12.43 -8.99 -6.05
CA TYR A 55 11.40 -8.14 -5.45
C TYR A 55 10.19 -8.96 -4.98
N ASP A 56 9.71 -9.85 -5.82
CA ASP A 56 8.61 -10.76 -5.50
C ASP A 56 8.97 -11.71 -4.37
N ASP A 57 10.16 -12.29 -4.39
CA ASP A 57 10.64 -13.14 -3.30
C ASP A 57 10.69 -12.36 -1.96
N GLU A 58 11.14 -11.10 -1.98
CA GLU A 58 11.16 -10.24 -0.79
C GLU A 58 9.75 -9.94 -0.27
N VAL A 59 8.83 -9.51 -1.13
CA VAL A 59 7.43 -9.25 -0.74
C VAL A 59 6.76 -10.51 -0.21
N LEU A 60 6.92 -11.65 -0.87
CA LEU A 60 6.32 -12.92 -0.44
C LEU A 60 6.89 -13.41 0.90
N ALA A 61 8.19 -13.19 1.15
CA ALA A 61 8.79 -13.51 2.42
C ALA A 61 8.20 -12.66 3.57
N TYR A 62 7.95 -11.36 3.34
CA TYR A 62 7.28 -10.51 4.32
C TYR A 62 5.78 -10.80 4.44
N TYR A 63 5.11 -11.17 3.36
CA TYR A 63 3.74 -11.65 3.39
C TYR A 63 3.60 -12.88 4.29
N GLU A 64 4.52 -13.85 4.15
CA GLU A 64 4.56 -15.04 5.00
C GLU A 64 4.93 -14.72 6.45
N TYR A 65 5.83 -13.74 6.69
CA TYR A 65 6.09 -13.21 8.03
C TYR A 65 4.82 -12.63 8.66
N PHE A 66 4.08 -11.80 7.93
CA PHE A 66 2.84 -11.22 8.46
C PHE A 66 1.76 -12.28 8.68
N LYS A 67 1.79 -13.42 7.99
CA LYS A 67 0.89 -14.55 8.29
C LYS A 67 1.32 -15.38 9.49
N THR A 68 2.60 -15.72 9.58
CA THR A 68 3.09 -16.78 10.50
C THR A 68 3.94 -16.28 11.67
N GLY A 69 4.51 -15.09 11.56
CA GLY A 69 5.48 -14.54 12.51
C GLY A 69 6.92 -15.01 12.28
N ASN A 70 7.19 -15.84 11.26
CA ASN A 70 8.53 -16.29 10.95
C ASN A 70 9.30 -15.23 10.18
N LEU A 71 10.28 -14.58 10.82
CA LEU A 71 11.10 -13.56 10.16
C LEU A 71 11.85 -14.15 8.95
N PRO A 72 11.91 -13.42 7.82
CA PRO A 72 12.64 -13.88 6.65
C PRO A 72 14.15 -13.91 6.93
N LYS A 73 14.82 -14.97 6.46
CA LYS A 73 16.28 -15.12 6.62
C LYS A 73 16.99 -14.54 5.40
N GLY A 74 17.96 -13.64 5.64
CA GLY A 74 18.90 -13.21 4.60
C GLY A 74 18.33 -12.31 3.51
N VAL A 75 17.22 -11.61 3.78
CA VAL A 75 16.67 -10.61 2.86
C VAL A 75 17.31 -9.26 3.17
N GLU A 76 18.24 -8.81 2.33
CA GLU A 76 18.72 -7.43 2.35
C GLU A 76 17.63 -6.54 1.75
N THR A 77 16.94 -5.81 2.62
CA THR A 77 15.97 -4.82 2.15
C THR A 77 16.71 -3.62 1.57
N ARG A 78 16.55 -3.34 0.28
CA ARG A 78 17.17 -2.17 -0.35
C ARG A 78 16.22 -0.97 -0.25
N ALA A 79 16.58 -0.01 0.59
CA ALA A 79 16.04 1.34 0.48
C ALA A 79 16.45 1.93 -0.87
N ALA A 80 15.50 2.27 -1.74
CA ALA A 80 15.82 3.07 -2.92
C ALA A 80 15.90 4.54 -2.50
N GLU A 81 17.06 5.16 -2.71
CA GLU A 81 17.41 6.50 -2.22
C GLU A 81 17.41 7.57 -3.33
N ILE A 82 16.79 7.33 -4.48
CA ILE A 82 16.69 8.37 -5.52
C ILE A 82 15.57 9.33 -5.10
N TYR A 83 15.92 10.35 -4.33
CA TYR A 83 15.01 11.43 -3.94
C TYR A 83 15.54 12.79 -4.40
N ASP A 84 14.62 13.72 -4.65
CA ASP A 84 14.92 15.11 -5.01
C ASP A 84 14.48 16.03 -3.86
N GLN A 85 15.33 17.00 -3.49
CA GLN A 85 15.05 17.89 -2.36
C GLN A 85 13.83 18.78 -2.62
N ARG A 86 13.59 19.20 -3.87
CA ARG A 86 12.44 20.05 -4.22
C ARG A 86 11.13 19.31 -3.99
N ILE A 87 11.09 18.03 -4.33
CA ILE A 87 9.93 17.15 -4.08
C ILE A 87 9.72 16.95 -2.59
N LEU A 88 10.80 16.74 -1.82
CA LEU A 88 10.70 16.65 -0.36
C LEU A 88 10.11 17.93 0.25
N ASP A 89 10.54 19.09 -0.22
CA ASP A 89 10.05 20.38 0.29
C ASP A 89 8.55 20.55 0.00
N ILE A 90 8.09 20.23 -1.22
CA ILE A 90 6.66 20.25 -1.58
C ILE A 90 5.85 19.31 -0.68
N LEU A 91 6.29 18.07 -0.50
CA LEU A 91 5.58 17.11 0.34
C LEU A 91 5.55 17.54 1.81
N LYS A 92 6.64 18.14 2.33
CA LYS A 92 6.70 18.70 3.70
C LYS A 92 5.73 19.84 3.90
N GLU A 93 5.58 20.73 2.91
CA GLU A 93 4.63 21.84 2.97
C GLU A 93 3.17 21.39 2.97
N SER A 94 2.88 20.18 2.46
CA SER A 94 1.54 19.60 2.41
C SER A 94 1.10 18.88 3.69
N LEU A 95 1.98 18.74 4.69
CA LEU A 95 1.63 17.99 5.90
C LEU A 95 0.61 18.77 6.75
N PRO A 96 -0.48 18.13 7.23
CA PRO A 96 -1.56 18.78 7.96
C PRO A 96 -1.21 19.26 9.38
N ILE A 97 0.02 19.01 9.87
CA ILE A 97 0.51 19.17 11.25
C ILE A 97 -0.29 20.22 12.05
N ASP A 98 -1.27 19.75 12.82
CA ASP A 98 -2.18 20.58 13.61
C ASP A 98 -2.04 20.32 15.13
N GLY A 99 -1.23 19.32 15.51
CA GLY A 99 -0.93 18.93 16.88
C GLY A 99 -2.08 18.25 17.61
N THR A 100 -3.08 17.75 16.89
CA THR A 100 -4.29 17.14 17.47
C THR A 100 -4.09 15.67 17.84
N SER A 101 -3.14 14.99 17.20
CA SER A 101 -2.89 13.57 17.40
C SER A 101 -1.57 13.29 18.11
N THR A 102 -1.57 12.26 18.96
CA THR A 102 -0.36 11.64 19.49
C THR A 102 -0.36 10.19 19.03
N PRO A 103 0.66 9.72 18.30
CA PRO A 103 1.98 10.32 18.09
C PRO A 103 2.06 11.32 16.92
N ALA A 104 3.12 12.15 16.90
CA ALA A 104 3.33 13.21 15.90
C ALA A 104 3.39 12.71 14.45
N ILE A 105 3.79 11.46 14.22
CA ILE A 105 3.75 10.87 12.88
C ILE A 105 2.32 10.60 12.39
N VAL A 106 1.38 10.27 13.28
CA VAL A 106 -0.03 10.13 12.92
C VAL A 106 -0.59 11.51 12.62
N ASP A 107 -0.28 12.50 13.45
CA ASP A 107 -0.66 13.90 13.22
C ASP A 107 -0.20 14.42 11.85
N ALA A 108 1.03 14.09 11.46
CA ALA A 108 1.61 14.51 10.20
C ALA A 108 1.05 13.77 8.97
N PHE A 109 0.43 12.58 9.14
CA PHE A 109 0.07 11.70 8.02
C PHE A 109 -1.33 11.03 8.16
N ASP A 110 -2.24 11.62 8.95
CA ASP A 110 -3.64 11.22 9.07
C ASP A 110 -4.58 12.39 8.77
N GLU A 111 -4.56 12.87 7.52
CA GLU A 111 -5.65 13.71 7.03
C GLU A 111 -6.91 12.88 6.75
N HIS A 112 -8.07 13.50 6.96
CA HIS A 112 -9.35 12.86 6.67
C HIS A 112 -9.47 12.53 5.18
N VAL A 113 -9.88 11.31 4.88
CA VAL A 113 -10.26 10.93 3.51
C VAL A 113 -11.49 11.73 3.06
N PRO A 114 -11.62 12.09 1.77
CA PRO A 114 -12.71 12.94 1.28
C PRO A 114 -14.13 12.38 1.52
N LYS A 115 -14.26 11.05 1.63
CA LYS A 115 -15.55 10.36 1.86
C LYS A 115 -15.46 9.42 3.04
N SER A 116 -16.44 9.51 3.94
CA SER A 116 -16.51 8.66 5.15
C SER A 116 -16.65 7.17 4.84
N GLU A 117 -17.20 6.79 3.68
CA GLU A 117 -17.28 5.39 3.24
C GLU A 117 -15.90 4.78 2.95
N TRP A 118 -14.89 5.62 2.73
CA TRP A 118 -13.49 5.24 2.62
C TRP A 118 -12.75 5.29 3.96
N ASP A 119 -13.44 5.48 5.10
CA ASP A 119 -12.85 5.29 6.44
C ASP A 119 -13.76 4.40 7.30
N PRO A 120 -13.97 3.14 6.88
CA PRO A 120 -14.87 2.26 7.59
C PRO A 120 -14.32 1.93 8.98
N GLN A 121 -15.16 2.14 9.99
CA GLN A 121 -14.77 1.85 11.36
C GLN A 121 -14.59 0.35 11.60
N ILE A 122 -13.58 0.01 12.41
CA ILE A 122 -13.32 -1.35 12.86
C ILE A 122 -13.21 -1.39 14.39
N ASP A 123 -13.89 -2.36 14.99
CA ASP A 123 -13.98 -2.47 16.44
C ASP A 123 -12.76 -3.13 17.08
N ARG A 124 -12.08 -4.00 16.32
CA ARG A 124 -10.93 -4.78 16.78
C ARG A 124 -9.91 -4.90 15.67
N ILE A 125 -8.64 -4.94 16.08
CA ILE A 125 -7.50 -5.21 15.20
C ILE A 125 -6.82 -6.52 15.58
N ASP A 126 -6.23 -7.21 14.60
CA ASP A 126 -5.40 -8.39 14.86
C ASP A 126 -4.14 -8.00 15.66
N GLN A 127 -4.10 -8.46 16.90
CA GLN A 127 -2.98 -8.18 17.82
C GLN A 127 -1.67 -8.83 17.35
N ASN A 128 -1.72 -9.99 16.70
CA ASN A 128 -0.51 -10.63 16.19
C ASN A 128 0.08 -9.84 15.02
N LEU A 129 -0.77 -9.27 14.15
CA LEU A 129 -0.32 -8.39 13.08
C LEU A 129 0.28 -7.10 13.64
N LEU A 130 -0.37 -6.49 14.63
CA LEU A 130 0.16 -5.33 15.35
C LEU A 130 1.56 -5.60 15.91
N GLU A 131 1.74 -6.69 16.65
CA GLU A 131 3.04 -7.06 17.23
C GLU A 131 4.12 -7.23 16.16
N ARG A 132 3.78 -7.81 15.00
CA ARG A 132 4.71 -8.01 13.88
C ARG A 132 5.11 -6.70 13.21
N VAL A 133 4.16 -5.81 12.94
CA VAL A 133 4.43 -4.46 12.38
C VAL A 133 5.28 -3.65 13.35
N HIS A 134 4.90 -3.62 14.63
CA HIS A 134 5.64 -2.94 15.68
C HIS A 134 7.08 -3.47 15.80
N THR A 135 7.25 -4.80 15.74
CA THR A 135 8.59 -5.42 15.76
C THR A 135 9.50 -4.91 14.64
N LEU A 136 8.99 -4.80 13.41
CA LEU A 136 9.76 -4.30 12.29
C LEU A 136 10.11 -2.81 12.42
N LEU A 137 9.14 -1.98 12.83
CA LEU A 137 9.37 -0.56 13.11
C LEU A 137 10.43 -0.36 14.20
N LEU A 138 10.31 -1.10 15.30
CA LEU A 138 11.24 -1.03 16.41
C LEU A 138 12.66 -1.43 16.01
N ASN A 139 12.79 -2.49 15.20
CA ASN A 139 14.08 -2.94 14.70
C ASN A 139 14.71 -1.89 13.78
N ASP A 140 13.97 -1.34 12.81
CA ASP A 140 14.45 -0.27 11.93
C ASP A 140 14.85 0.97 12.74
N TRP A 141 14.02 1.38 13.69
CA TRP A 141 14.29 2.52 14.57
C TRP A 141 15.61 2.37 15.36
N ARG A 142 15.83 1.20 15.97
CA ARG A 142 17.02 0.93 16.80
C ARG A 142 18.32 0.93 16.01
N ILE A 143 18.28 0.50 14.76
CA ILE A 143 19.45 0.55 13.86
C ILE A 143 19.57 1.87 13.12
N LYS A 144 18.67 2.83 13.37
CA LYS A 144 18.53 4.09 12.61
C LYS A 144 18.40 3.84 11.11
N GLY A 145 17.52 2.92 10.75
CA GLY A 145 17.26 2.46 9.40
C GLY A 145 16.48 3.48 8.56
N PHE A 146 15.75 2.96 7.58
CA PHE A 146 15.08 3.79 6.56
C PHE A 146 13.95 4.61 7.17
N PHE A 147 13.10 4.00 7.98
CA PHE A 147 11.96 4.67 8.62
C PHE A 147 12.47 5.79 9.53
N TYR A 148 13.48 5.51 10.36
CA TYR A 148 14.14 6.53 11.18
C TYR A 148 14.69 7.68 10.34
N SER A 149 15.43 7.35 9.27
CA SER A 149 16.07 8.35 8.40
C SER A 149 15.07 9.28 7.73
N TRP A 150 13.90 8.77 7.35
CA TRP A 150 12.83 9.61 6.80
C TRP A 150 12.16 10.49 7.85
N CYS A 151 11.95 10.00 9.07
CA CYS A 151 11.47 10.83 10.17
C CYS A 151 12.39 12.05 10.36
N GLU A 152 13.70 11.85 10.31
CA GLU A 152 14.70 12.95 10.41
C GLU A 152 14.60 13.93 9.22
N LYS A 153 14.48 13.43 7.98
CA LYS A 153 14.34 14.27 6.77
C LYS A 153 13.09 15.15 6.82
N TYR A 154 11.97 14.58 7.25
CA TYR A 154 10.72 15.32 7.45
C TYR A 154 10.73 16.18 8.72
N SER A 155 11.71 15.99 9.61
CA SER A 155 11.81 16.69 10.89
C SER A 155 10.61 16.41 11.80
N ILE A 156 10.10 15.18 11.76
CA ILE A 156 8.98 14.72 12.60
C ILE A 156 9.55 14.16 13.89
N ALA A 157 9.10 14.72 15.02
CA ALA A 157 9.53 14.30 16.34
C ALA A 157 8.88 12.97 16.74
N VAL A 158 9.46 11.85 16.32
CA VAL A 158 9.06 10.49 16.71
C VAL A 158 10.01 9.95 17.78
N LYS A 159 9.45 9.28 18.78
CA LYS A 159 10.21 8.53 19.80
C LYS A 159 9.94 7.04 19.68
N GLU A 160 10.78 6.21 20.29
CA GLU A 160 10.57 4.75 20.32
C GLU A 160 9.21 4.38 20.93
N GLU A 161 8.73 5.12 21.95
CA GLU A 161 7.43 4.93 22.61
C GLU A 161 6.21 5.20 21.69
N ASP A 162 6.41 5.95 20.60
CA ASP A 162 5.36 6.29 19.65
C ASP A 162 5.09 5.16 18.63
N LEU A 163 6.03 4.23 18.47
CA LEU A 163 6.02 3.24 17.39
C LEU A 163 4.87 2.23 17.52
N GLU A 164 4.47 1.87 18.73
CA GLU A 164 3.31 0.98 18.96
C GLU A 164 2.00 1.65 18.51
N SER A 165 1.82 2.92 18.86
CA SER A 165 0.63 3.68 18.48
C SER A 165 0.55 3.88 16.96
N TYR A 166 1.70 4.16 16.32
CA TYR A 166 1.78 4.24 14.86
C TYR A 166 1.51 2.88 14.19
N ALA A 167 2.08 1.79 14.72
CA ALA A 167 1.81 0.43 14.22
C ALA A 167 0.31 0.09 14.32
N GLN A 168 -0.33 0.44 15.43
CA GLN A 168 -1.76 0.25 15.64
C GLN A 168 -2.58 1.02 14.60
N PHE A 169 -2.22 2.28 14.34
CA PHE A 169 -2.88 3.11 13.36
C PHE A 169 -2.74 2.54 11.93
N LEU A 170 -1.53 2.12 11.55
CA LEU A 170 -1.27 1.52 10.24
C LEU A 170 -2.03 0.20 10.03
N VAL A 171 -1.99 -0.72 11.00
CA VAL A 171 -2.73 -2.00 10.92
C VAL A 171 -4.23 -1.74 10.82
N ARG A 172 -4.74 -0.77 11.60
CA ARG A 172 -6.14 -0.36 11.52
C ARG A 172 -6.53 0.15 10.14
N ALA A 173 -5.72 1.01 9.52
CA ALA A 173 -5.97 1.50 8.16
C ALA A 173 -5.96 0.36 7.13
N CYS A 174 -4.98 -0.55 7.22
CA CYS A 174 -4.90 -1.73 6.36
C CYS A 174 -6.12 -2.65 6.53
N GLU A 175 -6.58 -2.94 7.74
CA GLU A 175 -7.77 -3.78 7.95
C GLU A 175 -9.07 -3.09 7.57
N ALA A 176 -9.21 -1.80 7.88
CA ALA A 176 -10.40 -1.01 7.55
C ALA A 176 -10.66 -1.00 6.04
N SER A 177 -9.63 -0.70 5.25
CA SER A 177 -9.74 -0.63 3.78
C SER A 177 -10.23 -1.93 3.13
N SER A 178 -10.08 -3.09 3.77
CA SER A 178 -10.62 -4.37 3.27
C SER A 178 -12.15 -4.43 3.20
N LYS A 179 -12.86 -3.53 3.90
CA LYS A 179 -14.33 -3.49 3.94
C LYS A 179 -14.96 -2.66 2.83
N VAL A 180 -14.14 -2.05 1.97
CA VAL A 180 -14.60 -1.13 0.93
C VAL A 180 -14.75 -1.86 -0.40
N VAL A 181 -15.80 -1.49 -1.13
CA VAL A 181 -16.00 -1.88 -2.52
C VAL A 181 -16.06 -0.60 -3.33
N LEU A 182 -15.14 -0.45 -4.28
CA LEU A 182 -15.07 0.73 -5.14
C LEU A 182 -15.85 0.48 -6.42
N LYS A 183 -16.62 1.48 -6.84
CA LYS A 183 -17.32 1.47 -8.13
C LYS A 183 -16.59 2.36 -9.10
N LYS A 184 -16.42 1.87 -10.32
CA LYS A 184 -15.83 2.67 -11.38
C LYS A 184 -16.72 3.87 -11.70
N THR A 185 -16.14 5.06 -11.67
CA THR A 185 -16.83 6.32 -11.92
C THR A 185 -16.61 6.83 -13.34
N SER A 186 -15.53 6.40 -14.00
CA SER A 186 -15.26 6.79 -15.38
C SER A 186 -15.97 5.90 -16.40
N HIS A 187 -16.34 6.49 -17.55
CA HIS A 187 -16.99 5.79 -18.65
C HIS A 187 -16.02 5.15 -19.66
N VAL A 188 -14.72 5.16 -19.36
CA VAL A 188 -13.69 4.67 -20.28
C VAL A 188 -13.65 3.13 -20.23
N SER A 189 -13.85 2.49 -21.38
CA SER A 189 -13.74 1.03 -21.49
C SER A 189 -12.31 0.58 -21.23
N SER A 190 -12.13 -0.38 -20.34
CA SER A 190 -10.84 -1.02 -20.06
C SER A 190 -11.08 -2.45 -19.60
N SER A 191 -10.24 -3.39 -20.02
CA SER A 191 -10.26 -4.77 -19.53
C SER A 191 -9.65 -4.90 -18.14
N PHE A 192 -8.73 -3.99 -17.78
CA PHE A 192 -8.08 -3.98 -16.47
C PHE A 192 -8.89 -3.20 -15.42
N PHE A 193 -9.38 -2.00 -15.78
CA PHE A 193 -10.21 -1.20 -14.87
C PHE A 193 -11.66 -1.68 -14.93
N THR A 194 -11.98 -2.63 -14.06
CA THR A 194 -13.29 -3.29 -13.91
C THR A 194 -14.35 -2.36 -13.32
N ASP A 195 -15.63 -2.71 -13.48
CA ASP A 195 -16.74 -1.87 -12.99
C ASP A 195 -16.82 -1.80 -11.46
N GLU A 196 -16.32 -2.84 -10.78
CA GLU A 196 -16.33 -2.96 -9.32
C GLU A 196 -15.04 -3.61 -8.82
N VAL A 197 -14.44 -3.02 -7.79
CA VAL A 197 -13.22 -3.50 -7.15
C VAL A 197 -13.52 -3.82 -5.69
N ASP A 198 -13.59 -5.10 -5.37
CA ASP A 198 -13.74 -5.60 -4.00
C ASP A 198 -12.38 -5.62 -3.31
N LEU A 199 -12.17 -4.71 -2.35
CA LEU A 199 -10.89 -4.60 -1.65
C LEU A 199 -10.67 -5.71 -0.60
N SER A 200 -11.69 -6.53 -0.33
CA SER A 200 -11.58 -7.70 0.54
C SER A 200 -10.81 -8.86 -0.11
N LEU A 201 -10.64 -8.81 -1.44
CA LEU A 201 -9.86 -9.80 -2.19
C LEU A 201 -8.38 -9.81 -1.78
N VAL A 202 -7.87 -8.67 -1.32
CA VAL A 202 -6.45 -8.50 -0.96
C VAL A 202 -6.29 -8.79 0.54
N PRO A 203 -5.47 -9.78 0.95
CA PRO A 203 -5.16 -9.99 2.35
C PRO A 203 -4.45 -8.78 2.97
N THR A 204 -4.78 -8.43 4.22
CA THR A 204 -4.14 -7.33 4.97
C THR A 204 -2.63 -7.53 5.07
N GLU A 205 -2.19 -8.77 5.23
CA GLU A 205 -0.79 -9.16 5.31
C GLU A 205 -0.03 -8.83 4.02
N LEU A 206 -0.68 -8.93 2.85
CA LEU A 206 -0.06 -8.59 1.57
C LEU A 206 0.10 -7.07 1.42
N VAL A 207 -0.90 -6.30 1.84
CA VAL A 207 -0.80 -4.82 1.85
C VAL A 207 0.33 -4.37 2.77
N LEU A 208 0.45 -4.97 3.97
CA LEU A 208 1.54 -4.69 4.90
C LEU A 208 2.90 -5.10 4.32
N ALA A 209 2.99 -6.24 3.62
CA ALA A 209 4.21 -6.66 2.94
C ALA A 209 4.66 -5.64 1.89
N ILE A 210 3.74 -5.18 1.03
CA ILE A 210 4.01 -4.12 0.06
C ILE A 210 4.47 -2.85 0.77
N CYS A 211 3.74 -2.38 1.78
CA CYS A 211 4.12 -1.16 2.51
C CYS A 211 5.51 -1.28 3.16
N TYR A 212 5.85 -2.44 3.70
CA TYR A 212 7.16 -2.66 4.29
C TYR A 212 8.27 -2.69 3.24
N VAL A 213 8.08 -3.40 2.14
CA VAL A 213 9.10 -3.50 1.08
C VAL A 213 9.30 -2.16 0.40
N GLU A 214 8.22 -1.43 0.12
CA GLU A 214 8.24 -0.20 -0.65
C GLU A 214 8.71 1.02 0.15
N SER A 215 8.33 1.13 1.42
CA SER A 215 8.58 2.34 2.22
C SER A 215 9.07 2.08 3.65
N LYS A 216 9.26 0.81 4.04
CA LYS A 216 9.50 0.41 5.44
C LYS A 216 8.49 1.07 6.39
N PHE A 217 7.23 1.15 5.93
CA PHE A 217 6.12 1.79 6.62
C PHE A 217 6.24 3.30 6.82
N PHE A 218 7.14 4.02 6.14
CA PHE A 218 7.18 5.47 6.24
C PHE A 218 6.22 6.12 5.22
N PRO A 219 5.20 6.90 5.63
CA PRO A 219 4.15 7.37 4.73
C PRO A 219 4.66 8.37 3.69
N GLY A 220 5.51 9.31 4.09
CA GLY A 220 6.07 10.32 3.19
C GLY A 220 7.26 9.84 2.34
N ALA A 221 7.53 8.53 2.28
CA ALA A 221 8.65 8.03 1.49
C ALA A 221 8.34 8.25 0.00
N PHE A 222 9.34 8.62 -0.79
CA PHE A 222 9.17 8.77 -2.22
C PHE A 222 10.45 8.48 -3.01
N ARG A 223 10.29 8.25 -4.31
CA ARG A 223 11.35 8.09 -5.30
C ARG A 223 11.02 8.91 -6.52
N CYS A 224 12.03 9.51 -7.14
CA CYS A 224 11.88 10.29 -8.36
C CYS A 224 12.45 9.55 -9.56
N GLU A 225 11.77 9.66 -10.70
CA GLU A 225 12.35 9.37 -12.00
C GLU A 225 12.91 10.67 -12.58
N ILE A 226 14.24 10.74 -12.68
CA ILE A 226 14.95 11.97 -13.09
C ILE A 226 15.60 11.74 -14.44
N ARG A 227 15.28 12.59 -15.41
CA ARG A 227 15.90 12.63 -16.73
C ARG A 227 16.34 14.05 -17.05
N ASN A 228 17.62 14.21 -17.41
CA ASN A 228 18.20 15.52 -17.73
C ASN A 228 17.89 16.59 -16.66
N GLU A 229 18.09 16.25 -15.38
CA GLU A 229 17.82 17.12 -14.20
C GLU A 229 16.34 17.48 -13.95
N THR A 230 15.44 17.02 -14.83
CA THR A 230 13.98 17.19 -14.68
C THR A 230 13.41 15.96 -13.98
N VAL A 231 12.55 16.19 -12.98
CA VAL A 231 11.77 15.12 -12.34
C VAL A 231 10.57 14.85 -13.24
N GLU A 232 10.52 13.69 -13.89
CA GLU A 232 9.43 13.31 -14.82
C GLU A 232 8.27 12.65 -14.06
N ALA A 233 8.57 11.82 -13.06
CA ALA A 233 7.56 11.12 -12.28
C ALA A 233 7.99 10.92 -10.83
N VAL A 234 7.01 10.71 -9.94
CA VAL A 234 7.24 10.49 -8.50
C VAL A 234 6.46 9.27 -8.05
N SER A 235 7.15 8.27 -7.52
CA SER A 235 6.53 7.20 -6.73
C SER A 235 6.45 7.63 -5.28
N ALA A 236 5.26 7.75 -4.70
CA ALA A 236 5.06 8.28 -3.35
C ALA A 236 4.21 7.37 -2.47
N GLY A 237 4.33 7.55 -1.16
CA GLY A 237 3.45 6.90 -0.20
C GLY A 237 3.96 5.55 0.30
N LEU A 238 3.15 4.95 1.17
CA LEU A 238 3.43 3.63 1.76
C LEU A 238 3.71 2.55 0.71
N GLY A 239 2.94 2.56 -0.38
CA GLY A 239 3.05 1.60 -1.47
C GLY A 239 3.79 2.11 -2.72
N GLN A 240 4.41 3.30 -2.67
CA GLN A 240 5.18 3.88 -3.79
C GLN A 240 4.39 3.92 -5.11
N ILE A 241 3.18 4.49 -5.06
CA ILE A 241 2.33 4.65 -6.25
C ILE A 241 2.93 5.72 -7.16
N LEU A 242 3.16 5.36 -8.42
CA LEU A 242 3.70 6.26 -9.43
C LEU A 242 2.65 7.30 -9.85
N ALA A 243 3.03 8.57 -9.77
CA ALA A 243 2.28 9.72 -10.20
C ALA A 243 3.13 10.57 -11.14
N ASP A 244 2.46 11.33 -11.98
CA ASP A 244 3.09 12.35 -12.80
C ASP A 244 3.64 13.47 -11.92
N ALA A 245 4.86 13.94 -12.22
CA ALA A 245 5.43 15.10 -11.56
C ALA A 245 4.61 16.38 -11.82
N ASP A 246 4.01 16.53 -13.00
CA ASP A 246 3.11 17.65 -13.33
C ASP A 246 1.79 17.64 -12.53
N SER A 247 1.44 16.49 -11.94
CA SER A 247 0.30 16.39 -11.00
C SER A 247 0.65 16.92 -9.61
N LEU A 248 1.93 17.08 -9.28
CA LEU A 248 2.40 17.57 -7.98
C LEU A 248 2.58 19.09 -7.94
N THR A 249 3.06 19.69 -9.02
CA THR A 249 3.41 21.13 -9.07
C THR A 249 3.44 21.66 -10.50
N THR A 250 3.53 22.99 -10.65
CA THR A 250 3.71 23.68 -11.94
C THR A 250 5.08 24.37 -12.05
N GLN A 251 6.05 23.97 -11.23
CA GLN A 251 7.42 24.50 -11.29
C GLN A 251 8.12 24.03 -12.56
N GLN A 252 8.81 24.92 -13.29
CA GLN A 252 9.34 24.63 -14.65
C GLN A 252 10.41 23.53 -14.72
N ASP A 253 10.97 23.12 -13.59
CA ASP A 253 12.04 22.14 -13.44
C ASP A 253 11.55 20.81 -12.81
N ILE A 254 10.22 20.67 -12.65
CA ILE A 254 9.51 19.47 -12.22
C ILE A 254 8.35 19.24 -13.19
N GLY A 255 8.33 18.08 -13.83
CA GLY A 255 7.42 17.79 -14.96
C GLY A 255 7.94 18.34 -16.29
N ASP A 256 7.24 18.00 -17.36
CA ASP A 256 7.50 18.51 -18.71
C ASP A 256 6.38 19.44 -19.22
N GLY A 257 5.36 19.67 -18.39
CA GLY A 257 4.21 20.53 -18.67
C GLY A 257 3.05 19.80 -19.34
N GLU A 258 3.18 18.52 -19.65
CA GLU A 258 2.11 17.68 -20.20
C GLU A 258 1.67 16.62 -19.18
N LYS A 259 0.44 16.74 -18.69
CA LYS A 259 -0.09 15.75 -17.73
C LYS A 259 -0.29 14.38 -18.35
N GLU A 260 0.53 13.42 -17.94
CA GLU A 260 0.43 12.01 -18.25
C GLU A 260 -0.46 11.27 -17.24
N LEU A 261 -0.94 10.08 -17.63
CA LEU A 261 -1.80 9.25 -16.79
C LEU A 261 -1.02 8.05 -16.25
N TYR A 262 -0.26 8.27 -15.16
CA TYR A 262 0.34 7.19 -14.41
C TYR A 262 -0.67 6.50 -13.49
N THR A 263 -0.20 5.55 -12.69
CA THR A 263 -1.04 4.72 -11.82
C THR A 263 -1.90 5.56 -10.89
N PHE A 264 -1.36 6.63 -10.29
CA PHE A 264 -2.11 7.55 -9.46
C PHE A 264 -3.28 8.17 -10.23
N GLU A 265 -3.00 8.83 -11.35
CA GLU A 265 -4.01 9.54 -12.14
C GLU A 265 -5.09 8.57 -12.63
N LEU A 266 -4.70 7.39 -13.10
CA LEU A 266 -5.64 6.37 -13.56
C LEU A 266 -6.56 5.90 -12.44
N LEU A 267 -6.03 5.54 -11.27
CA LEU A 267 -6.86 5.12 -10.14
C LEU A 267 -7.76 6.26 -9.65
N ASN A 268 -7.23 7.49 -9.61
CA ASN A 268 -7.97 8.66 -9.16
C ASN A 268 -9.14 8.99 -10.09
N VAL A 269 -8.93 8.90 -11.41
CA VAL A 269 -9.98 9.08 -12.43
C VAL A 269 -11.00 7.94 -12.38
N HIS A 270 -10.55 6.69 -12.24
CA HIS A 270 -11.41 5.53 -12.36
C HIS A 270 -12.24 5.24 -11.11
N TYR A 271 -11.72 5.46 -9.90
CA TYR A 271 -12.37 5.00 -8.67
C TYR A 271 -12.51 6.06 -7.58
N PHE A 272 -11.81 7.19 -7.69
CA PHE A 272 -11.79 8.20 -6.63
C PHE A 272 -12.29 9.58 -7.07
N GLU A 273 -12.99 9.67 -8.20
CA GLU A 273 -13.67 10.89 -8.67
C GLU A 273 -12.75 12.12 -8.79
N ASN A 274 -11.45 11.91 -8.98
CA ASN A 274 -10.43 12.96 -8.93
C ASN A 274 -10.43 13.78 -7.62
N LEU A 275 -10.75 13.14 -6.49
CA LEU A 275 -10.83 13.81 -5.19
C LEU A 275 -9.49 13.87 -4.46
N PHE A 276 -8.50 13.09 -4.87
CA PHE A 276 -7.17 13.10 -4.26
C PHE A 276 -6.17 13.93 -5.08
N ASN A 277 -5.24 14.56 -4.39
CA ASN A 277 -4.01 15.13 -4.93
C ASN A 277 -2.85 14.12 -4.76
N VAL A 278 -1.75 14.30 -5.49
CA VAL A 278 -0.56 13.43 -5.37
C VAL A 278 -0.01 13.44 -3.94
N THR A 279 -0.05 14.59 -3.27
CA THR A 279 0.38 14.76 -1.87
C THR A 279 -0.39 13.83 -0.93
N ASP A 280 -1.64 13.50 -1.25
CA ASP A 280 -2.47 12.66 -0.39
C ASP A 280 -1.96 11.21 -0.35
N LEU A 281 -1.15 10.77 -1.32
CA LEU A 281 -0.48 9.47 -1.26
C LEU A 281 0.44 9.33 -0.05
N THR A 282 0.91 10.45 0.52
CA THR A 282 1.71 10.46 1.76
C THR A 282 0.87 10.24 3.02
N GLN A 283 -0.46 10.36 2.94
CA GLN A 283 -1.35 10.06 4.06
C GLN A 283 -1.50 8.54 4.19
N VAL A 284 -1.48 8.02 5.43
CA VAL A 284 -1.51 6.56 5.68
C VAL A 284 -2.75 5.91 5.06
N LYS A 285 -3.94 6.49 5.32
CA LYS A 285 -5.20 5.93 4.84
C LYS A 285 -5.25 5.94 3.31
N ALA A 286 -5.01 7.08 2.68
CA ALA A 286 -5.04 7.21 1.23
C ALA A 286 -3.97 6.33 0.55
N GLY A 287 -2.73 6.32 1.04
CA GLY A 287 -1.67 5.45 0.54
C GLY A 287 -2.05 3.96 0.60
N VAL A 288 -2.66 3.51 1.69
CA VAL A 288 -3.21 2.15 1.81
C VAL A 288 -4.34 1.89 0.81
N PHE A 289 -5.25 2.85 0.61
CA PHE A 289 -6.36 2.71 -0.35
C PHE A 289 -5.87 2.52 -1.77
N PHE A 290 -4.96 3.36 -2.25
CA PHE A 290 -4.42 3.24 -3.60
C PHE A 290 -3.67 1.91 -3.78
N SER A 291 -2.83 1.54 -2.80
CA SER A 291 -2.07 0.28 -2.83
C SER A 291 -3.00 -0.94 -2.89
N ARG A 292 -4.01 -0.99 -2.02
CA ARG A 292 -4.97 -2.10 -1.96
C ARG A 292 -5.85 -2.15 -3.21
N THR A 293 -6.22 -1.00 -3.77
CA THR A 293 -7.01 -0.93 -5.02
C THR A 293 -6.23 -1.49 -6.19
N LEU A 294 -4.96 -1.10 -6.35
CA LEU A 294 -4.09 -1.64 -7.39
C LEU A 294 -3.91 -3.16 -7.23
N LEU A 295 -3.62 -3.63 -6.01
CA LEU A 295 -3.50 -5.07 -5.73
C LEU A 295 -4.78 -5.83 -6.05
N ALA A 296 -5.95 -5.29 -5.71
CA ALA A 296 -7.23 -5.94 -5.98
C ALA A 296 -7.48 -6.10 -7.48
N LEU A 297 -7.19 -5.07 -8.28
CA LEU A 297 -7.28 -5.13 -9.74
C LEU A 297 -6.30 -6.14 -10.35
N LEU A 298 -5.07 -6.18 -9.85
CA LEU A 298 -4.07 -7.15 -10.28
C LEU A 298 -4.48 -8.58 -9.93
N MET A 299 -5.03 -8.80 -8.72
CA MET A 299 -5.60 -10.09 -8.33
C MET A 299 -6.80 -10.48 -9.19
N GLN A 300 -7.62 -9.53 -9.63
CA GLN A 300 -8.69 -9.81 -10.60
C GLN A 300 -8.14 -10.17 -11.98
N LYS A 301 -7.03 -9.56 -12.41
CA LYS A 301 -6.38 -9.82 -13.70
C LYS A 301 -5.76 -11.21 -13.78
N PHE A 302 -5.04 -11.63 -12.74
CA PHE A 302 -4.28 -12.89 -12.70
C PHE A 302 -5.03 -14.00 -11.92
N ARG A 303 -6.36 -13.96 -11.95
CA ARG A 303 -7.23 -14.92 -11.28
C ARG A 303 -7.50 -16.14 -12.13
#